data_AF-A0A3R8SMV4-F1
#
_entry.id   AF-A0A3R8SMV4-F1
#
_cell.length_a   1.000
_cell.length_b   1.000
_cell.length_c   1.000
_cell.angle_alpha   90.00
_cell.angle_beta   90.00
_cell.angle_gamma   90.00
#
_symmetry.space_group_name_H-M   'P 1'
#
loop_
_entity.id
_entity.type
_entity.pdbx_description
1 polymer ?
#
loop_
_entity_poly.entity_id
_entity_poly.type
_entity_poly.pdbx_seq_one_letter_code
_entity_poly.pdbx_strand_id
1 'polypeptide(L)'
;MQSTEEVLESLREALTGVGVVLPSLAVDPLTGAGDEPFPLLDLGRCNVRTAERLASVLRGERPPMGAYVVDVRDGRVGEVMGHLGGRVQLRPLGGGREWDCPPECTGPAPQAEVLRARVRKVNREGRMPC
;
A
#
# COMPACT_ATOMS: atom_id res chain seq x y z
N MET A 1 -10.97 -12.17 26.77
CA MET A 1 -11.61 -11.73 25.52
C MET A 1 -11.01 -10.38 25.21
N GLN A 2 -10.43 -10.19 24.02
CA GLN A 2 -9.84 -8.89 23.69
C GLN A 2 -10.94 -7.83 23.65
N SER A 3 -10.64 -6.60 24.06
CA SER A 3 -11.59 -5.50 23.92
C SER A 3 -11.76 -5.11 22.46
N THR A 4 -12.89 -4.47 22.11
CA THR A 4 -13.12 -3.93 20.76
C THR A 4 -12.00 -2.99 20.33
N GLU A 5 -11.49 -2.17 21.26
CA GLU A 5 -10.38 -1.23 21.02
C GLU A 5 -9.06 -1.96 20.74
N GLU A 6 -8.76 -3.05 21.47
CA GLU A 6 -7.58 -3.87 21.21
C GLU A 6 -7.63 -4.51 19.81
N VAL A 7 -8.80 -4.99 19.40
CA VAL A 7 -8.99 -5.58 18.05
C VAL A 7 -8.86 -4.52 16.97
N LEU A 8 -9.42 -3.32 17.18
CA LEU A 8 -9.28 -2.19 16.26
C LEU A 8 -7.81 -1.80 16.07
N GLU A 9 -7.05 -1.69 17.17
CA GLU A 9 -5.64 -1.32 17.08
C GLU A 9 -4.81 -2.44 16.45
N SER A 10 -5.09 -3.70 16.78
CA SER A 10 -4.45 -4.84 16.11
C SER A 10 -4.70 -4.82 14.59
N LEU A 11 -5.91 -4.47 14.15
CA LEU A 11 -6.22 -4.33 12.73
C LEU A 11 -5.48 -3.14 12.10
N ARG A 12 -5.41 -2.00 12.78
CA ARG A 12 -4.68 -0.81 12.34
C ARG A 12 -3.19 -1.13 12.14
N GLU A 13 -2.57 -1.79 13.11
CA GLU A 13 -1.17 -2.21 13.04
C GLU A 13 -0.94 -3.19 11.90
N ALA A 14 -1.82 -4.19 11.74
CA ALA A 14 -1.71 -5.17 10.66
C ALA A 14 -1.80 -4.51 9.27
N LEU A 15 -2.78 -3.62 9.06
CA LEU A 15 -2.91 -2.86 7.82
C LEU A 15 -1.69 -1.98 7.56
N THR A 16 -1.20 -1.29 8.59
CA THR A 16 -0.02 -0.43 8.49
C THR A 16 1.24 -1.24 8.16
N GLY A 17 1.40 -2.42 8.74
CA GLY A 17 2.51 -3.35 8.47
C GLY A 17 2.56 -3.81 7.01
N VAL A 18 1.41 -3.86 6.33
CA VAL A 18 1.31 -4.15 4.89
C VAL A 18 1.20 -2.89 4.03
N GLY A 19 1.45 -1.70 4.60
CA GLY A 19 1.46 -0.41 3.92
C GLY A 19 0.08 0.08 3.44
N VAL A 20 -1.00 -0.40 4.05
CA VAL A 20 -2.36 0.10 3.84
C VAL A 20 -2.73 0.98 5.03
N VAL A 21 -3.20 2.20 4.76
CA VAL A 21 -3.65 3.13 5.80
C VAL A 21 -5.11 3.50 5.52
N LEU A 22 -5.96 3.28 6.51
CA LEU A 22 -7.36 3.69 6.51
C LEU A 22 -7.54 4.70 7.66
N PRO A 23 -7.39 6.01 7.40
CA PRO A 23 -7.41 7.03 8.45
C PRO A 23 -8.74 7.10 9.20
N SER A 24 -9.83 6.72 8.52
CA SER A 24 -11.19 6.66 9.05
C SER A 24 -11.53 5.35 9.75
N LEU A 25 -10.59 4.40 9.89
CA LEU A 25 -10.85 3.13 10.55
C LEU A 25 -11.20 3.35 12.02
N ALA A 26 -12.42 2.98 12.40
CA ALA A 26 -12.96 3.17 13.75
C ALA A 26 -14.01 2.10 14.09
N VAL A 27 -14.46 2.05 15.33
CA VAL A 27 -15.68 1.32 15.71
C VAL A 27 -16.88 2.07 15.12
N ASP A 28 -17.82 1.32 14.54
CA ASP A 28 -19.09 1.89 14.08
C ASP A 28 -19.85 2.47 15.30
N PRO A 29 -20.23 3.76 15.28
CA PRO A 29 -20.80 4.41 16.45
C PRO A 29 -22.18 3.88 16.83
N LEU A 30 -22.94 3.27 15.89
CA LEU A 30 -24.27 2.75 16.17
C LEU A 30 -24.22 1.46 16.98
N THR A 31 -23.32 0.55 16.59
CA THR A 31 -23.15 -0.74 17.27
C THR A 31 -22.23 -0.66 18.47
N GLY A 32 -21.25 0.26 18.48
CA GLY A 32 -20.35 0.47 19.62
C GLY A 32 -20.99 1.13 20.84
N ALA A 33 -22.10 1.86 20.67
CA ALA A 33 -22.82 2.50 21.78
C ALA A 33 -23.88 1.58 22.44
N GLY A 34 -24.14 0.40 21.88
CA GLY A 34 -25.13 -0.55 22.39
C GLY A 34 -24.50 -1.75 23.11
N ASP A 35 -25.36 -2.67 23.58
CA ASP A 35 -24.95 -3.94 24.20
C ASP A 35 -24.68 -5.05 23.16
N GLU A 36 -24.36 -4.67 21.91
CA GLU A 36 -24.11 -5.65 20.85
C GLU A 36 -22.82 -6.42 21.18
N PRO A 37 -22.86 -7.77 21.28
CA PRO A 37 -21.69 -8.56 21.65
C PRO A 37 -20.53 -8.45 20.64
N PHE A 38 -20.81 -8.03 19.40
CA PHE A 38 -19.82 -7.85 18.34
C PHE A 38 -20.04 -6.52 17.61
N PRO A 39 -19.53 -5.40 18.15
CA PRO A 39 -19.61 -4.10 17.46
C PRO A 39 -18.95 -4.16 16.09
N LEU A 40 -19.55 -3.46 15.12
CA LEU A 40 -19.02 -3.39 13.76
C LEU A 40 -17.86 -2.38 13.70
N LEU A 41 -17.01 -2.52 12.67
CA LEU A 41 -15.96 -1.55 12.37
C LEU A 41 -16.31 -0.77 11.11
N ASP A 42 -16.20 0.55 11.18
CA ASP A 42 -16.24 1.40 9.99
C ASP A 42 -14.83 1.47 9.38
N LEU A 43 -14.69 0.92 8.16
CA LEU A 43 -13.45 0.97 7.39
C LEU A 43 -13.27 2.32 6.66
N GLY A 44 -14.37 3.06 6.47
CA GLY A 44 -14.47 4.28 5.70
C GLY A 44 -14.16 4.14 4.20
N ARG A 45 -13.79 5.24 3.56
CA ARG A 45 -13.54 5.31 2.11
C ARG A 45 -12.05 5.27 1.81
N CYS A 46 -11.68 4.55 0.76
CA CYS A 46 -10.33 4.55 0.23
C CYS A 46 -10.33 4.87 -1.28
N ASN A 47 -9.18 5.30 -1.80
CA ASN A 47 -9.01 5.50 -3.24
C ASN A 47 -8.70 4.17 -3.95
N VAL A 48 -8.83 4.15 -5.27
CA VAL A 48 -8.64 2.93 -6.08
C VAL A 48 -7.26 2.30 -5.87
N ARG A 49 -6.19 3.11 -5.76
CA ARG A 49 -4.84 2.60 -5.48
C ARG A 49 -4.74 1.84 -4.15
N THR A 50 -5.44 2.33 -3.13
CA THR A 50 -5.48 1.69 -1.81
C THR A 50 -6.29 0.40 -1.86
N ALA A 51 -7.42 0.39 -2.58
CA ALA A 51 -8.23 -0.80 -2.79
C ALA A 51 -7.46 -1.91 -3.55
N GLU A 52 -6.73 -1.54 -4.61
CA GLU A 52 -5.87 -2.47 -5.37
C GLU A 52 -4.78 -3.07 -4.48
N ARG A 53 -4.08 -2.23 -3.72
CA ARG A 53 -3.09 -2.68 -2.75
C ARG A 53 -3.70 -3.63 -1.72
N LEU A 54 -4.83 -3.27 -1.11
CA LEU A 54 -5.50 -4.12 -0.13
C LEU A 54 -5.85 -5.49 -0.74
N ALA A 55 -6.43 -5.50 -1.94
CA ALA A 55 -6.78 -6.73 -2.63
C ALA A 55 -5.54 -7.59 -2.95
N SER A 56 -4.42 -6.98 -3.35
CA SER A 56 -3.15 -7.70 -3.60
C SER A 56 -2.61 -8.38 -2.34
N VAL A 57 -2.66 -7.69 -1.20
CA VAL A 57 -2.22 -8.22 0.10
C VAL A 57 -3.08 -9.40 0.50
N LEU A 58 -4.41 -9.27 0.39
CA LEU A 58 -5.36 -10.33 0.73
C LEU A 58 -5.20 -11.58 -0.16
N ARG A 59 -4.79 -11.40 -1.43
CA ARG A 59 -4.44 -12.52 -2.33
C ARG A 59 -3.05 -13.11 -2.09
N GLY A 60 -2.25 -12.51 -1.20
CA GLY A 60 -0.89 -12.97 -0.92
C GLY A 60 0.13 -12.63 -2.01
N GLU A 61 -0.16 -11.65 -2.86
CA GLU A 61 0.74 -11.21 -3.93
C GLU A 61 2.02 -10.61 -3.33
N ARG A 62 3.17 -11.10 -3.78
CA ARG A 62 4.48 -10.63 -3.32
C ARG A 62 5.33 -10.18 -4.50
N PRO A 63 5.86 -8.95 -4.48
CA PRO A 63 5.53 -7.84 -3.57
C PRO A 63 4.10 -7.29 -3.84
N PRO A 64 3.40 -6.70 -2.86
CA PRO A 64 2.03 -6.21 -3.07
C PRO A 64 1.97 -5.01 -4.02
N MET A 65 0.80 -4.78 -4.63
CA MET A 65 0.57 -3.63 -5.53
C MET A 65 0.87 -2.30 -4.83
N GLY A 66 1.46 -1.36 -5.58
CA GLY A 66 1.91 -0.07 -5.08
C GLY A 66 3.11 -0.14 -4.13
N ALA A 67 3.75 -1.31 -3.95
CA ALA A 67 5.04 -1.39 -3.25
C ALA A 67 6.17 -0.83 -4.11
N TYR A 68 7.18 -0.27 -3.46
CA TYR A 68 8.41 0.10 -4.14
C TYR A 68 9.46 -0.98 -3.92
N VAL A 69 10.01 -1.49 -5.01
CA VAL A 69 11.04 -2.53 -4.99
C VAL A 69 12.21 -2.15 -5.87
N VAL A 70 13.39 -2.68 -5.55
CA VAL A 70 14.55 -2.64 -6.42
C VAL A 70 14.61 -3.93 -7.23
N ASP A 71 14.86 -3.81 -8.52
CA ASP A 71 15.23 -4.91 -9.38
C ASP A 71 16.72 -5.18 -9.19
N VAL A 72 17.09 -6.25 -8.47
CA VAL A 72 18.50 -6.49 -8.09
C VAL A 72 19.39 -6.85 -9.28
N ARG A 73 18.80 -7.12 -10.45
CA ARG A 73 19.55 -7.44 -11.68
C ARG A 73 20.27 -6.23 -12.24
N ASP A 74 19.71 -5.04 -12.05
CA ASP A 74 20.23 -3.79 -12.63
C ASP A 74 20.15 -2.57 -11.71
N GLY A 75 19.63 -2.73 -10.49
CA GLY A 75 19.54 -1.71 -9.46
C GLY A 75 18.40 -0.70 -9.66
N ARG A 76 17.51 -0.88 -10.64
CA ARG A 76 16.42 0.07 -10.88
C ARG A 76 15.32 -0.07 -9.83
N VAL A 77 14.82 1.06 -9.34
CA VAL A 77 13.68 1.10 -8.40
C VAL A 77 12.38 1.43 -9.12
N GLY A 78 11.34 0.64 -8.86
CA GLY A 78 10.01 0.79 -9.45
C GLY A 78 8.87 0.54 -8.47
N GLU A 79 7.71 1.08 -8.82
CA GLU A 79 6.42 0.79 -8.18
C GLU A 79 5.82 -0.48 -8.79
N VAL A 80 5.33 -1.39 -7.96
CA VAL A 80 4.61 -2.59 -8.42
C VAL A 80 3.25 -2.19 -8.96
N MET A 81 3.05 -2.43 -10.26
CA MET A 81 1.78 -2.19 -10.95
C MET A 81 0.89 -3.44 -11.00
N GLY A 82 1.48 -4.63 -10.88
CA GLY A 82 0.75 -5.89 -10.81
C GLY A 82 1.62 -7.10 -11.13
N HIS A 83 0.97 -8.25 -11.24
CA HIS A 83 1.61 -9.52 -11.57
C HIS A 83 1.04 -10.07 -12.88
N LEU A 84 1.87 -10.18 -13.90
CA LEU A 84 1.47 -10.66 -15.21
C LEU A 84 2.42 -11.79 -15.65
N GLY A 85 1.86 -12.94 -16.03
CA GLY A 85 2.65 -14.07 -16.52
C GLY A 85 3.68 -14.59 -15.52
N GLY A 86 3.39 -14.51 -14.21
CA GLY A 86 4.33 -14.89 -13.15
C GLY A 86 5.45 -13.87 -12.88
N ARG A 87 5.41 -12.70 -13.51
CA ARG A 87 6.38 -11.62 -13.32
C ARG A 87 5.73 -10.43 -12.62
N VAL A 88 6.55 -9.64 -11.93
CA VAL A 88 6.15 -8.38 -11.30
C VAL A 88 6.36 -7.27 -12.32
N GLN A 89 5.27 -6.58 -12.69
CA GLN A 89 5.33 -5.42 -13.57
C GLN A 89 5.70 -4.18 -12.72
N LEU A 90 6.77 -3.50 -13.09
CA LEU A 90 7.32 -2.34 -12.38
C LEU A 90 7.21 -1.07 -13.23
N ARG A 91 6.83 0.04 -12.59
CA ARG A 91 6.81 1.38 -13.18
C ARG A 91 7.89 2.26 -12.55
N PRO A 92 8.70 3.01 -13.35
CA PRO A 92 9.74 3.85 -12.78
C PRO A 92 9.14 5.01 -11.98
N LEU A 93 9.78 5.32 -10.85
CA LEU A 93 9.41 6.38 -9.92
C LEU A 93 9.32 7.80 -10.54
N GLY A 94 10.13 8.08 -11.58
CA GLY A 94 10.18 9.38 -12.26
C GLY A 94 9.38 9.45 -13.56
N GLY A 95 8.60 8.41 -13.88
CA GLY A 95 8.06 8.17 -15.22
C GLY A 95 9.05 7.43 -16.11
N GLY A 96 8.57 6.97 -17.28
CA GLY A 96 9.33 6.14 -18.21
C GLY A 96 8.62 4.82 -18.51
N ARG A 97 9.31 3.93 -19.22
CA ARG A 97 8.75 2.66 -19.68
C ARG A 97 8.69 1.65 -18.51
N GLU A 98 7.53 1.02 -18.35
CA GLU A 98 7.35 -0.12 -17.45
C GLU A 98 8.20 -1.31 -17.87
N TRP A 99 8.57 -2.15 -16.91
CA TRP A 99 9.36 -3.35 -17.18
C TRP A 99 8.95 -4.51 -16.27
N ASP A 100 9.22 -5.73 -16.72
CA ASP A 100 8.90 -6.94 -15.96
C ASP A 100 10.12 -7.47 -15.20
N CYS A 101 9.91 -7.76 -13.92
CA CYS A 101 10.90 -8.32 -13.01
C CYS A 101 10.45 -9.71 -12.53
N PRO A 102 11.32 -10.74 -12.57
CA PRO A 102 11.06 -11.97 -11.83
C PRO A 102 10.86 -11.63 -10.34
N PRO A 103 9.85 -12.21 -9.66
CA PRO A 103 9.60 -11.94 -8.25
C PRO A 103 10.83 -12.22 -7.37
N GLU A 104 11.61 -13.25 -7.69
CA GLU A 104 12.87 -13.63 -7.01
C GLU A 104 13.99 -12.60 -7.17
N CYS A 105 13.89 -11.70 -8.15
CA CYS A 105 14.83 -10.60 -8.34
C CYS A 105 14.35 -9.28 -7.71
N THR A 106 13.20 -9.29 -7.03
CA THR A 106 12.73 -8.11 -6.30
C THR A 106 13.36 -8.04 -4.92
N GLY A 107 13.94 -6.88 -4.60
CA GLY A 107 14.44 -6.56 -3.26
C GLY A 107 13.70 -5.37 -2.65
N PRO A 108 13.79 -5.15 -1.32
CA PRO A 108 13.27 -3.95 -0.69
C PRO A 108 13.90 -2.69 -1.30
N ALA A 109 13.09 -1.74 -1.75
CA ALA A 109 13.62 -0.48 -2.24
C ALA A 109 14.24 0.32 -1.08
N PRO A 110 15.42 0.96 -1.27
CA PRO A 110 15.98 1.87 -0.29
C PRO A 110 15.02 3.02 0.01
N GLN A 111 14.66 3.19 1.29
CA GLN A 111 13.68 4.20 1.72
C GLN A 111 14.05 5.61 1.25
N ALA A 112 15.34 5.95 1.27
CA ALA A 112 15.84 7.25 0.82
C ALA A 112 15.52 7.52 -0.66
N GLU A 113 15.59 6.52 -1.54
CA GLU A 113 15.28 6.70 -2.96
C GLU A 113 13.78 6.84 -3.20
N VAL A 114 12.98 6.02 -2.51
CA VAL A 114 11.51 6.12 -2.54
C VAL A 114 11.06 7.51 -2.10
N LEU A 115 11.59 8.00 -0.97
CA LEU A 115 11.28 9.33 -0.45
C LEU A 115 11.70 10.43 -1.42
N ARG A 116 12.94 10.38 -1.93
CA ARG A 116 13.43 11.35 -2.92
C ARG A 116 12.54 11.40 -4.15
N ALA A 117 12.10 10.25 -4.64
CA ALA A 117 11.22 10.20 -5.79
C ALA A 117 9.81 10.73 -5.51
N ARG A 118 9.20 10.36 -4.38
CA ARG A 118 7.91 10.91 -3.96
C ARG A 118 7.96 12.43 -3.84
N VAL A 119 9.02 12.96 -3.21
CA VAL A 119 9.25 14.41 -3.11
C VAL A 119 9.43 15.04 -4.49
N ARG A 120 10.21 14.44 -5.40
CA ARG A 120 10.37 14.94 -6.78
C ARG A 120 9.05 14.98 -7.54
N LYS A 121 8.18 13.98 -7.34
CA LYS A 121 6.84 13.95 -7.94
C LYS A 121 5.96 15.08 -7.40
N VAL A 122 5.85 15.21 -6.08
CA VAL A 122 5.10 16.29 -5.43
C VAL A 122 5.63 17.66 -5.87
N ASN A 123 6.94 17.86 -5.91
CA ASN A 123 7.57 19.11 -6.37
C ASN A 123 7.26 19.42 -7.84
N ARG A 124 7.06 18.40 -8.68
CA ARG A 124 6.68 18.58 -10.09
C ARG A 124 5.22 18.95 -10.22
N GLU A 125 4.34 18.31 -9.45
CA GLU A 125 2.90 18.57 -9.41
C GLU A 125 2.59 19.94 -8.79
N GLY A 126 3.39 20.38 -7.80
CA GLY A 126 3.27 21.68 -7.15
C GLY A 126 3.88 22.84 -7.93
N ARG A 127 4.63 22.59 -9.02
CA ARG A 127 4.99 23.67 -9.96
C ARG A 127 3.75 24.02 -10.76
N MET A 128 3.03 25.04 -10.30
CA MET A 128 1.97 25.68 -11.08
C MET A 128 2.53 26.09 -12.46
N PRO A 129 1.81 25.83 -13.55
CA PRO A 129 2.12 26.46 -14.83
C PRO A 129 2.01 27.98 -14.63
N CYS A 130 3.06 28.70 -15.01
CA CYS A 130 3.00 30.14 -15.23
C CYS A 130 2.16 30.46 -16.47
#